data_AF-A0A962IDY9-F1
#
_entry.id   AF-A0A962IDY9-F1
#
_cell.length_a   1.000
_cell.length_b   1.000
_cell.length_c   1.000
_cell.angle_alpha   90.00
_cell.angle_beta   90.00
_cell.angle_gamma   90.00
#
_symmetry.space_group_name_H-M   'P 1'
#
loop_
_entity.id
_entity.type
_entity.pdbx_description
1 polymer ?
#
loop_
_entity_poly.entity_id
_entity_poly.type
_entity_poly.pdbx_seq_one_letter_code
_entity_poly.pdbx_strand_id
1 'polypeptide(L)'
;EVKGRNLSEGVPRSFTLTSNEILEALQEPLFGIVSAVKTALEQTPPELGADVADRGIVLTGGGALLRDLDRLLMEETGIPVVIADDPLTCVARGGGKILEMLEAEGDAFLATD
;
A
#
# COMPACT_ATOMS: atom_id res chain seq x y z
N GLU A 1 -15.96 18.40 8.41
CA GLU A 1 -16.13 19.78 7.92
C GLU A 1 -14.85 20.18 7.21
N VAL A 2 -14.95 20.68 5.98
CA VAL A 2 -13.82 21.12 5.15
C VAL A 2 -14.01 22.60 4.83
N LYS A 3 -12.92 23.37 4.85
CA LYS A 3 -12.91 24.80 4.54
C LYS A 3 -12.02 25.02 3.32
N GLY A 4 -12.46 25.87 2.40
CA GLY A 4 -11.73 26.14 1.17
C GLY A 4 -12.24 27.39 0.46
N ARG A 5 -11.64 27.69 -0.70
CA ARG A 5 -12.07 28.81 -1.54
C ARG A 5 -13.10 28.32 -2.55
N ASN A 6 -14.26 28.96 -2.61
CA ASN A 6 -15.21 28.74 -3.69
C ASN A 6 -14.63 29.38 -4.97
N LEU A 7 -14.41 28.58 -6.02
CA LEU A 7 -13.80 29.06 -7.26
C LEU A 7 -14.74 29.97 -8.07
N SER A 8 -16.05 29.77 -7.99
CA SER A 8 -17.05 30.58 -8.71
C SER A 8 -17.26 31.94 -8.06
N GLU A 9 -17.33 31.99 -6.72
CA GLU A 9 -17.61 33.21 -5.96
C GLU A 9 -16.34 33.91 -5.45
N GLY A 10 -15.19 33.25 -5.51
CA GLY A 10 -13.90 33.77 -5.07
C GLY A 10 -13.70 33.88 -3.55
N VAL A 11 -14.72 33.56 -2.74
CA VAL A 11 -14.74 33.73 -1.28
C VAL A 11 -14.56 32.42 -0.51
N PRO A 12 -14.10 32.45 0.75
CA PRO A 12 -14.04 31.26 1.60
C PRO A 12 -15.43 30.66 1.84
N ARG A 13 -15.55 29.34 1.72
CA ARG A 13 -16.73 28.57 2.13
C ARG A 13 -16.32 27.35 2.95
N SER A 14 -17.25 26.89 3.78
CA SER A 14 -17.14 25.62 4.51
C SER A 14 -18.26 24.69 4.06
N PHE A 15 -17.97 23.40 3.95
CA PHE A 15 -18.96 22.37 3.65
C PHE A 15 -18.62 21.06 4.37
N THR A 16 -19.61 20.20 4.52
CA THR A 16 -19.45 18.90 5.16
C THR A 16 -19.36 17.85 4.07
N LEU A 17 -18.30 17.03 4.13
CA LEU A 17 -18.13 15.84 3.31
C LEU A 17 -18.65 14.62 4.06
N THR A 18 -19.26 13.72 3.31
CA THR A 18 -19.68 12.40 3.75
C THR A 18 -18.65 11.36 3.33
N SER A 19 -18.63 10.21 4.01
CA SER A 19 -17.74 9.09 3.64
C SER A 19 -18.02 8.57 2.22
N ASN A 20 -19.26 8.66 1.75
CA ASN A 20 -19.63 8.20 0.40
C ASN A 20 -19.02 9.10 -0.69
N GLU A 21 -19.01 10.42 -0.50
CA GLU A 21 -18.38 11.35 -1.44
C GLU A 21 -16.84 11.15 -1.48
N ILE A 22 -16.23 10.85 -0.32
CA ILE A 22 -14.80 10.51 -0.27
C ILE A 22 -14.55 9.18 -0.99
N LEU A 23 -15.39 8.17 -0.76
CA LEU A 23 -15.26 6.88 -1.42
C LEU A 23 -15.35 7.02 -2.95
N GLU A 24 -16.33 7.76 -3.45
CA GLU A 24 -16.50 8.05 -4.88
C GLU A 24 -15.24 8.69 -5.48
N ALA A 25 -14.68 9.71 -4.79
CA ALA A 25 -13.45 10.35 -5.21
C ALA A 25 -12.22 9.42 -5.20
N LEU A 26 -12.23 8.37 -4.37
CA LEU A 26 -11.15 7.39 -4.25
C LEU A 26 -11.30 6.18 -5.18
N GLN A 27 -12.42 6.01 -5.89
CA GLN A 27 -12.66 4.79 -6.69
C GLN A 27 -11.59 4.56 -7.76
N GLU A 28 -11.28 5.59 -8.55
CA GLU A 28 -10.27 5.50 -9.62
C GLU A 28 -8.86 5.12 -9.09
N PRO A 29 -8.29 5.82 -8.09
CA PRO A 29 -6.97 5.44 -7.57
C PRO A 29 -6.98 4.07 -6.89
N LEU A 30 -8.06 3.69 -6.20
CA LEU A 30 -8.20 2.36 -5.61
C LEU A 30 -8.19 1.27 -6.68
N PHE A 31 -8.92 1.46 -7.77
CA PHE A 31 -8.90 0.54 -8.90
C PHE A 31 -7.49 0.41 -9.50
N GLY A 32 -6.75 1.51 -9.61
CA GLY A 32 -5.35 1.49 -10.05
C GLY A 32 -4.46 0.62 -9.15
N ILE A 33 -4.61 0.74 -7.82
CA ILE A 33 -3.87 -0.08 -6.85
C ILE A 33 -4.23 -1.57 -7.00
N VAL A 34 -5.53 -1.89 -7.05
CA VAL A 34 -6.02 -3.27 -7.22
C VAL A 34 -5.49 -3.87 -8.52
N SER A 35 -5.57 -3.14 -9.63
CA SER A 35 -5.08 -3.58 -10.93
C SER A 35 -3.57 -3.87 -10.90
N ALA A 36 -2.78 -2.99 -10.28
CA ALA A 36 -1.33 -3.19 -10.17
C ALA A 36 -0.99 -4.45 -9.37
N VAL A 37 -1.71 -4.71 -8.27
CA VAL A 37 -1.52 -5.93 -7.47
C VAL A 37 -1.87 -7.17 -8.30
N LYS A 38 -3.01 -7.18 -9.00
CA LYS A 38 -3.40 -8.32 -9.86
C LYS A 38 -2.40 -8.59 -10.97
N THR A 39 -1.94 -7.55 -11.66
CA THR A 39 -0.91 -7.69 -12.69
C THR A 39 0.39 -8.25 -12.14
N ALA A 40 0.81 -7.84 -10.94
CA ALA A 40 2.01 -8.40 -10.31
C ALA A 40 1.84 -9.90 -9.99
N LEU A 41 0.68 -10.31 -9.49
CA LEU A 41 0.36 -11.71 -9.22
C LEU A 41 0.33 -12.55 -10.52
N GLU A 42 -0.25 -12.02 -11.59
CA GLU A 42 -0.30 -12.68 -12.90
C GLU A 42 1.09 -12.87 -13.54
N GLN A 43 2.02 -11.95 -13.28
CA GLN A 43 3.39 -12.01 -13.77
C GLN A 43 4.32 -12.84 -12.87
N THR A 44 3.85 -13.25 -11.70
CA THR A 44 4.66 -14.02 -10.75
C THR A 44 4.83 -15.46 -11.27
N PRO A 45 6.06 -15.99 -11.35
CA PRO A 45 6.30 -17.38 -11.75
C PRO A 45 5.51 -18.37 -10.88
N PRO A 46 5.02 -19.49 -11.43
CA PRO A 46 4.17 -20.44 -10.69
C PRO A 46 4.79 -20.93 -9.37
N GLU A 47 6.10 -21.15 -9.36
CA GLU A 47 6.86 -21.59 -8.20
C GLU A 47 6.84 -20.59 -7.04
N LEU A 48 6.70 -19.29 -7.32
CA LEU A 48 6.58 -18.23 -6.31
C LEU A 48 5.11 -17.88 -6.03
N GLY A 49 4.22 -18.05 -7.02
CA GLY A 49 2.79 -17.76 -6.86
C GLY A 49 2.13 -18.64 -5.80
N ALA A 50 2.52 -19.91 -5.70
CA ALA A 50 2.05 -20.82 -4.65
C ALA A 50 2.47 -20.31 -3.25
N ASP A 51 3.72 -19.87 -3.09
CA ASP A 51 4.23 -19.31 -1.83
C ASP A 51 3.47 -18.03 -1.43
N VAL A 52 3.12 -17.17 -2.40
CA VAL A 52 2.31 -15.97 -2.14
C VAL A 52 0.88 -16.32 -1.75
N ALA A 53 0.27 -17.32 -2.38
CA ALA A 53 -1.06 -17.79 -2.02
C ALA A 53 -1.12 -18.34 -0.59
N ASP A 54 -0.06 -19.05 -0.17
CA ASP A 54 0.03 -19.64 1.17
C ASP A 54 0.38 -18.60 2.26
N ARG A 55 1.32 -17.69 1.98
CA ARG A 55 1.81 -16.70 2.97
C ARG A 55 1.01 -15.41 3.01
N GLY A 56 0.34 -15.07 1.90
CA GLY A 56 -0.44 -13.85 1.76
C GLY A 56 0.38 -12.62 1.35
N ILE A 57 -0.31 -11.49 1.31
CA ILE A 57 0.22 -10.16 0.96
C ILE A 57 0.38 -9.34 2.23
N VAL A 58 1.51 -8.65 2.37
CA VAL A 58 1.75 -7.70 3.48
C VAL A 58 1.67 -6.27 2.95
N LEU A 59 0.73 -5.48 3.47
CA LEU A 59 0.62 -4.05 3.18
C LEU A 59 1.51 -3.22 4.11
N THR A 60 2.14 -2.21 3.52
CA THR A 60 3.04 -1.29 4.22
C THR A 60 2.90 0.13 3.68
N GLY A 61 3.57 1.10 4.31
CA GLY A 61 3.47 2.53 3.99
C GLY A 61 2.21 3.19 4.53
N GLY A 62 2.10 4.51 4.34
CA GLY A 62 0.94 5.28 4.83
C GLY A 62 -0.39 4.91 4.16
N GLY A 63 -0.34 4.44 2.91
CA GLY A 63 -1.53 4.00 2.18
C GLY A 63 -2.21 2.77 2.80
N ALA A 64 -1.45 1.92 3.50
CA ALA A 64 -1.99 0.76 4.20
C ALA A 64 -2.95 1.12 5.34
N LEU A 65 -2.91 2.37 5.83
CA LEU A 65 -3.80 2.87 6.88
C LEU A 65 -5.14 3.39 6.33
N LEU A 66 -5.32 3.36 4.99
CA LEU A 66 -6.62 3.64 4.41
C LEU A 66 -7.59 2.53 4.85
N ARG A 67 -8.70 2.96 5.46
CA ARG A 67 -9.68 2.06 6.04
C ARG A 67 -10.14 1.01 5.02
N ASP A 68 -10.06 -0.26 5.43
CA ASP A 68 -10.53 -1.44 4.71
C ASP A 68 -9.84 -1.69 3.35
N LEU A 69 -8.66 -1.12 3.10
CA LEU A 69 -7.88 -1.37 1.87
C LEU A 69 -7.34 -2.81 1.80
N ASP A 70 -6.87 -3.34 2.92
CA ASP A 70 -6.48 -4.75 3.08
C ASP A 70 -7.62 -5.68 2.71
N ARG A 71 -8.82 -5.38 3.20
CA ARG A 71 -10.03 -6.13 2.88
C ARG A 71 -10.40 -6.05 1.41
N LEU A 72 -10.36 -4.86 0.80
CA LEU A 72 -10.60 -4.69 -0.62
C LEU A 72 -9.65 -5.56 -1.46
N LEU A 73 -8.35 -5.53 -1.14
CA LEU A 73 -7.36 -6.34 -1.87
C LEU A 73 -7.58 -7.84 -1.65
N MET A 74 -7.95 -8.26 -0.45
CA MET A 74 -8.29 -9.66 -0.16
C MET A 74 -9.51 -10.12 -0.97
N GLU A 75 -10.57 -9.30 -1.04
CA GLU A 75 -11.78 -9.62 -1.82
C GLU A 75 -11.47 -9.69 -3.32
N GLU A 76 -10.64 -8.79 -3.83
CA GLU A 76 -10.30 -8.69 -5.25
C GLU A 76 -9.30 -9.75 -5.73
N THR A 77 -8.40 -10.20 -4.86
CA THR A 77 -7.33 -11.17 -5.21
C THR A 77 -7.61 -12.58 -4.73
N GLY A 78 -8.45 -12.74 -3.71
CA GLY A 78 -8.68 -14.02 -3.02
C GLY A 78 -7.53 -14.47 -2.12
N ILE A 79 -6.49 -13.64 -1.95
CA ILE A 79 -5.28 -13.94 -1.16
C ILE A 79 -5.38 -13.21 0.19
N PRO A 80 -4.99 -13.84 1.32
CA PRO A 80 -4.97 -13.17 2.62
C PRO A 80 -4.09 -11.92 2.58
N VAL A 81 -4.60 -10.80 3.12
CA VAL A 81 -3.87 -9.54 3.19
C VAL A 81 -3.75 -9.12 4.64
N VAL A 82 -2.54 -8.75 5.09
CA VAL A 82 -2.26 -8.26 6.44
C VAL A 82 -1.54 -6.92 6.37
N ILE A 83 -1.81 -6.04 7.32
CA ILE A 83 -1.06 -4.78 7.46
C ILE A 83 0.14 -5.04 8.36
N ALA A 84 1.32 -4.55 7.97
CA ALA A 84 2.52 -4.63 8.79
C ALA A 84 2.34 -3.89 10.13
N ASP A 85 3.00 -4.35 11.20
CA ASP A 85 2.84 -3.78 12.55
C ASP A 85 3.12 -2.26 12.62
N ASP A 86 4.19 -1.79 11.95
CA ASP A 86 4.54 -0.36 11.86
C ASP A 86 4.70 0.07 10.39
N PRO A 87 3.60 0.21 9.63
CA PRO A 87 3.66 0.34 8.18
C PRO A 87 4.33 1.66 7.75
N LEU A 88 4.27 2.70 8.59
CA LEU A 88 4.88 4.01 8.34
C LEU A 88 6.41 3.99 8.38
N THR A 89 7.02 3.04 9.10
CA THR A 89 8.47 3.02 9.33
C THR A 89 9.17 1.85 8.68
N CYS A 90 8.43 0.89 8.10
CA CYS A 90 8.96 -0.30 7.43
C CYS A 90 10.13 0.00 6.47
N VAL A 91 10.01 1.04 5.64
CA VAL A 91 11.06 1.40 4.68
C VAL A 91 12.35 1.84 5.39
N ALA A 92 12.23 2.75 6.37
CA ALA A 92 13.38 3.25 7.12
C ALA A 92 14.05 2.14 7.94
N ARG A 93 13.26 1.26 8.59
CA ARG A 93 13.78 0.12 9.35
C ARG A 93 14.46 -0.91 8.47
N GLY A 94 13.88 -1.23 7.30
CA GLY A 94 14.52 -2.12 6.33
C GLY A 94 15.85 -1.57 5.84
N GLY A 95 15.90 -0.26 5.57
CA GLY A 95 17.14 0.45 5.23
C GLY A 95 18.16 0.49 6.37
N GLY A 96 17.74 0.61 7.64
CA GLY A 96 18.66 0.49 8.78
C GLY A 96 19.22 -0.93 8.90
N LYS A 97 18.37 -1.94 8.77
CA LYS A 97 18.74 -3.35 8.89
C LYS A 97 19.76 -3.78 7.85
N ILE A 98 19.65 -3.30 6.61
CA ILE A 98 20.65 -3.63 5.57
C ILE A 98 22.03 -3.06 5.94
N LEU A 99 22.10 -1.85 6.49
CA LEU A 99 23.37 -1.25 6.92
C LEU A 99 24.03 -2.06 8.06
N GLU A 100 23.24 -2.49 9.04
CA GLU A 100 23.72 -3.35 10.12
C GLU A 100 24.27 -4.69 9.59
N MET A 101 23.61 -5.28 8.59
CA MET A 101 24.08 -6.52 7.95
C MET A 101 25.39 -6.32 7.19
N LEU A 102 25.57 -5.18 6.49
CA LEU A 102 26.82 -4.87 5.80
C LEU A 102 27.99 -4.67 6.76
N GLU A 103 27.75 -4.05 7.91
CA GLU A 103 28.77 -3.92 8.95
C GLU A 103 29.17 -5.28 9.53
N ALA A 104 28.21 -6.21 9.66
CA ALA A 104 28.43 -7.53 10.25
C ALA A 104 29.06 -8.56 9.28
N GLU A 105 28.64 -8.56 8.02
CA GLU A 105 28.94 -9.60 7.03
C GLU A 105 29.88 -9.12 5.91
N GLY A 106 30.13 -7.80 5.84
CA GLY A 106 30.97 -7.16 4.83
C GLY A 106 30.31 -7.06 3.44
N ASP A 107 31.02 -6.44 2.49
CA ASP A 107 30.52 -6.18 1.12
C ASP A 107 30.14 -7.44 0.33
N ALA A 108 30.55 -8.63 0.78
CA ALA A 108 30.20 -9.91 0.16
C ALA A 108 28.67 -10.17 0.15
N PHE A 109 27.93 -9.57 1.09
CA PHE A 109 26.47 -9.68 1.14
C PHE A 109 25.76 -9.00 -0.05
N LEU A 110 26.37 -7.97 -0.65
CA LEU A 110 25.81 -7.26 -1.82
C LEU A 110 26.22 -7.88 -3.16
N ALA A 111 27.12 -8.87 -3.14
CA ALA A 111 27.51 -9.59 -4.33
C ALA A 111 26.35 -10.50 -4.76
N THR A 112 25.53 -10.01 -5.69
CA THR A 112 24.53 -10.81 -6.38
C THR A 112 25.21 -11.73 -7.39
N ASP A 113 24.93 -13.03 -7.35
CA ASP A 113 25.10 -13.96 -8.48
C ASP A 113 24.19 -13.58 -9.66
#